data_AF-B6IU58-F1
#
_entry.id   AF-B6IU58-F1
#
_cell.length_a   1.000
_cell.length_b   1.000
_cell.length_c   1.000
_cell.angle_alpha   90.00
_cell.angle_beta   90.00
_cell.angle_gamma   90.00
#
_symmetry.space_group_name_H-M   'P 1'
#
loop_
_entity.id
_entity.type
_entity.pdbx_description
1 polymer ?
#
loop_
_entity_poly.entity_id
_entity_poly.type
_entity_poly.pdbx_seq_one_letter_code
_entity_poly.pdbx_strand_id
1 'polypeptide(L)'
;MAETRNGTAQETALEMLAAGAVAGFAATAPMTLAMTALHAALPAAEQAPLPPRPLTRQVLRRSGLPWPEDGMVKRSLTLGAHFGYGAATGAAYPLWRRAVGPGPGSGAAFGLAVWAGSYLGWIPALGLLPPATRHSGRRVALMLAAHVVWGAATALVADRPAPRPRRRAVSSGTGTPQREAAWSS
;
A
#
# COMPACT_ATOMS: atom_id res chain seq x y z
N MET A 1 -30.12 -9.34 19.07
CA MET A 1 -28.68 -9.73 19.17
C MET A 1 -27.99 -9.95 17.81
N ALA A 2 -28.68 -9.94 16.67
CA ALA A 2 -28.04 -10.07 15.34
C ALA A 2 -27.44 -8.74 14.83
N GLU A 3 -28.02 -7.61 15.21
CA GLU A 3 -27.67 -6.28 14.68
C GLU A 3 -26.33 -5.74 15.19
N THR A 4 -25.98 -6.01 16.45
CA THR A 4 -24.69 -5.62 17.05
C THR A 4 -23.49 -6.41 16.51
N ARG A 5 -23.72 -7.63 16.00
CA ARG A 5 -22.67 -8.49 15.42
C ARG A 5 -22.27 -8.04 14.01
N ASN A 6 -23.21 -7.46 13.26
CA ASN A 6 -22.94 -6.95 11.91
C ASN A 6 -22.15 -5.64 11.93
N GLY A 7 -22.43 -4.73 12.88
CA GLY A 7 -21.71 -3.46 13.00
C GLY A 7 -20.22 -3.65 13.32
N THR A 8 -19.90 -4.48 14.30
CA THR A 8 -18.50 -4.72 14.73
C THR A 8 -17.66 -5.41 13.65
N ALA A 9 -18.26 -6.34 12.90
CA ALA A 9 -17.58 -7.01 11.78
C ALA A 9 -17.32 -6.06 10.60
N GLN A 10 -18.27 -5.18 10.29
CA GLN A 10 -18.12 -4.16 9.22
C GLN A 10 -17.08 -3.10 9.59
N GLU A 11 -17.07 -2.61 10.83
CA GLU A 11 -16.04 -1.69 11.32
C GLU A 11 -14.64 -2.31 11.24
N THR A 12 -14.48 -3.54 11.71
CA THR A 12 -13.19 -4.25 11.64
C THR A 12 -12.73 -4.42 10.18
N ALA A 13 -13.65 -4.76 9.27
CA ALA A 13 -13.32 -4.89 7.85
C ALA A 13 -12.89 -3.55 7.24
N LEU A 14 -13.61 -2.47 7.54
CA LEU A 14 -13.26 -1.13 7.05
C LEU A 14 -11.91 -0.66 7.58
N GLU A 15 -11.63 -0.88 8.86
CA GLU A 15 -10.33 -0.56 9.47
C GLU A 15 -9.19 -1.34 8.82
N MET A 16 -9.40 -2.64 8.56
CA MET A 16 -8.41 -3.46 7.85
C MET A 16 -8.16 -2.91 6.45
N LEU A 17 -9.20 -2.64 5.66
CA LEU A 17 -9.07 -2.10 4.31
C LEU A 17 -8.39 -0.72 4.32
N ALA A 18 -8.74 0.14 5.28
CA ALA A 18 -8.12 1.45 5.45
C ALA A 18 -6.63 1.35 5.82
N ALA A 19 -6.26 0.44 6.73
CA ALA A 19 -4.87 0.17 7.06
C ALA A 19 -4.09 -0.34 5.85
N GLY A 20 -4.67 -1.25 5.05
CA GLY A 20 -4.12 -1.70 3.79
C GLY A 20 -3.93 -0.55 2.79
N ALA A 21 -4.92 0.34 2.67
CA ALA A 21 -4.85 1.48 1.77
C ALA A 21 -3.73 2.46 2.17
N VAL A 22 -3.60 2.79 3.45
CA VAL A 22 -2.50 3.63 3.96
C VAL A 22 -1.15 2.96 3.71
N ALA A 23 -1.05 1.65 3.93
CA ALA A 23 0.16 0.90 3.68
C ALA A 23 0.56 0.88 2.20
N GLY A 24 -0.39 0.65 1.29
CA GLY A 24 -0.15 0.69 -0.15
C GLY A 24 0.21 2.08 -0.67
N PHE A 25 -0.44 3.13 -0.13
CA PHE A 25 -0.10 4.52 -0.39
C PHE A 25 1.35 4.81 0.02
N ALA A 26 1.71 4.50 1.28
CA ALA A 26 3.06 4.75 1.80
C ALA A 26 4.14 3.97 1.04
N ALA A 27 3.85 2.71 0.67
CA ALA A 27 4.73 1.85 -0.12
C ALA A 27 4.96 2.34 -1.56
N THR A 28 4.09 3.22 -2.08
CA THR A 28 4.26 3.79 -3.42
C THR A 28 5.50 4.67 -3.52
N ALA A 29 5.92 5.31 -2.42
CA ALA A 29 7.12 6.13 -2.38
C ALA A 29 8.42 5.31 -2.64
N PRO A 30 8.76 4.26 -1.86
CA PRO A 30 9.95 3.45 -2.14
C PRO A 30 9.88 2.73 -3.50
N MET A 31 8.69 2.32 -3.95
CA MET A 31 8.52 1.81 -5.32
C MET A 31 8.91 2.84 -6.38
N THR A 32 8.44 4.08 -6.24
CA THR A 32 8.75 5.16 -7.18
C THR A 32 10.25 5.43 -7.22
N LEU A 33 10.91 5.47 -6.05
CA LEU A 33 12.36 5.61 -5.96
C LEU A 33 13.08 4.45 -6.68
N ALA A 34 12.68 3.20 -6.41
CA ALA A 34 13.25 2.03 -7.07
C ALA A 34 13.07 2.09 -8.60
N MET A 35 11.88 2.47 -9.08
CA MET A 35 11.64 2.65 -10.52
C MET A 35 12.56 3.69 -11.12
N THR A 36 12.73 4.85 -10.47
CA THR A 36 13.59 5.92 -10.99
C THR A 36 15.06 5.52 -11.01
N ALA A 37 15.56 4.87 -9.95
CA ALA A 37 16.94 4.42 -9.86
C ALA A 37 17.27 3.33 -10.89
N LEU A 38 16.40 2.31 -10.99
CA LEU A 38 16.57 1.23 -11.95
C LEU A 38 16.41 1.70 -13.40
N HIS A 39 15.55 2.68 -13.65
CA HIS A 39 15.34 3.25 -14.99
C HIS A 39 16.55 4.05 -15.46
N ALA A 40 17.16 4.83 -14.56
CA ALA A 40 18.39 5.56 -14.85
C ALA A 40 19.57 4.63 -15.19
N ALA A 41 19.56 3.39 -14.69
CA ALA A 41 20.56 2.37 -15.00
C ALA A 41 20.34 1.64 -16.34
N LEU A 42 19.22 1.88 -17.05
CA LEU A 42 18.96 1.26 -18.34
C LEU A 42 19.78 1.91 -19.47
N PRO A 43 20.11 1.18 -20.55
CA PRO A 43 20.63 1.78 -21.77
C PRO A 43 19.67 2.85 -22.30
N ALA A 44 20.20 3.96 -22.85
CA ALA A 44 19.40 5.09 -23.31
C ALA A 44 18.28 4.68 -24.29
N ALA A 45 18.54 3.71 -25.18
CA ALA A 45 17.56 3.18 -26.11
C ALA A 45 16.34 2.51 -25.43
N GLU A 46 16.48 2.05 -24.18
CA GLU A 46 15.43 1.38 -23.42
C GLU A 46 14.73 2.30 -22.40
N GLN A 47 15.17 3.56 -22.28
CA GLN A 47 14.66 4.54 -21.31
C GLN A 47 13.34 5.22 -21.73
N ALA A 48 12.45 4.51 -22.43
CA ALA A 48 11.10 5.02 -22.66
C ALA A 48 10.39 5.35 -21.32
N PRO A 49 9.43 6.29 -21.30
CA PRO A 49 8.82 6.77 -20.06
C PRO A 49 8.31 5.65 -19.15
N LEU A 50 8.49 5.82 -17.84
CA LEU A 50 7.99 4.89 -16.84
C LEU A 50 6.45 4.83 -16.86
N PRO A 51 5.82 3.67 -16.63
CA PRO A 51 4.39 3.45 -16.87
C PRO A 51 3.38 4.42 -16.24
N PRO A 52 3.58 5.00 -15.04
CA PRO A 52 2.57 5.84 -14.40
C PRO A 52 2.10 6.99 -15.29
N ARG A 53 3.02 7.66 -16.00
CA ARG A 53 2.69 8.80 -16.85
C ARG A 53 1.95 8.38 -18.13
N PRO A 54 2.46 7.45 -18.96
CA PRO A 54 1.73 6.93 -20.11
C PRO A 54 0.37 6.35 -19.72
N LEU A 55 0.28 5.61 -18.61
CA LEU A 55 -0.99 5.02 -18.16
C LEU A 55 -2.01 6.10 -17.78
N THR A 56 -1.61 7.09 -16.97
CA THR A 56 -2.49 8.22 -16.59
C THR A 56 -2.96 8.98 -17.83
N ARG A 57 -2.07 9.26 -18.79
CA ARG A 57 -2.43 9.90 -20.05
C ARG A 57 -3.43 9.08 -20.87
N GLN A 58 -3.25 7.76 -20.89
CA GLN A 58 -4.12 6.84 -21.62
C GLN A 58 -5.52 6.76 -21.01
N VAL A 59 -5.61 6.76 -19.67
CA VAL A 59 -6.88 6.82 -18.94
C VAL A 59 -7.60 8.13 -19.24
N LEU A 60 -6.94 9.29 -19.08
CA LEU A 60 -7.55 10.60 -19.38
C LEU A 60 -8.10 10.65 -20.80
N ARG A 61 -7.32 10.20 -21.78
CA ARG A 61 -7.76 10.16 -23.19
C ARG A 61 -9.01 9.32 -23.38
N ARG A 62 -9.11 8.16 -22.72
CA ARG A 62 -10.31 7.31 -22.79
C ARG A 62 -11.52 7.92 -22.10
N SER A 63 -11.29 8.72 -21.06
CA SER A 63 -12.34 9.46 -20.37
C SER A 63 -12.73 10.76 -21.09
N GLY A 64 -12.18 11.06 -22.27
CA GLY A 64 -12.44 12.32 -22.99
C GLY A 64 -11.85 13.55 -22.30
N LEU A 65 -10.96 13.37 -21.33
CA LEU A 65 -10.33 14.46 -20.59
C LEU A 65 -9.03 14.90 -21.27
N PRO A 66 -8.77 16.22 -21.37
CA PRO A 66 -7.56 16.72 -22.01
C PRO A 66 -6.33 16.38 -21.17
N TRP A 67 -5.20 16.10 -21.84
CA TRP A 67 -3.93 16.01 -21.15
C TRP A 67 -3.46 17.42 -20.80
N PRO A 68 -3.13 17.71 -19.52
CA PRO A 68 -2.71 19.06 -19.13
C PRO A 68 -1.48 19.50 -19.93
N GLU A 69 -1.32 20.81 -20.19
CA GLU A 69 -0.10 21.34 -20.81
C GLU A 69 0.98 21.67 -19.77
N ASP A 70 0.56 22.16 -18.61
CA ASP A 70 1.45 22.51 -17.51
C ASP A 70 2.24 21.30 -16.95
N GLY A 71 3.54 21.48 -16.77
CA GLY A 71 4.45 20.43 -16.32
C GLY A 71 4.21 19.97 -14.89
N MET A 72 3.87 20.90 -14.00
CA MET A 72 3.58 20.61 -12.59
C MET A 72 2.27 19.83 -12.49
N VAL A 73 1.22 20.26 -13.18
CA VAL A 73 -0.08 19.57 -13.21
C VAL A 73 0.06 18.15 -13.75
N LYS A 74 0.80 17.94 -14.85
CA LYS A 74 1.11 16.59 -15.37
C LYS A 74 1.74 15.69 -14.31
N ARG A 75 2.72 16.23 -13.57
CA ARG A 75 3.46 15.49 -12.54
C ARG A 75 2.57 15.16 -11.35
N SER A 76 1.85 16.14 -10.82
CA SER A 76 0.93 15.96 -9.69
C SER A 76 -0.19 14.98 -10.04
N LEU A 77 -0.75 15.05 -11.24
CA LEU A 77 -1.76 14.10 -11.69
C LEU A 77 -1.19 12.67 -11.81
N THR A 78 0.00 12.53 -12.40
CA THR A 78 0.66 11.23 -12.53
C THR A 78 0.96 10.62 -11.16
N LEU A 79 1.52 11.42 -10.24
CA LEU A 79 1.85 10.95 -8.89
C LEU A 79 0.57 10.66 -8.10
N GLY A 80 -0.42 11.55 -8.14
CA GLY A 80 -1.72 11.34 -7.51
C GLY A 80 -2.39 10.06 -7.98
N ALA A 81 -2.41 9.79 -9.29
CA ALA A 81 -2.93 8.55 -9.84
C ALA A 81 -2.12 7.32 -9.39
N HIS A 82 -0.79 7.41 -9.34
CA HIS A 82 0.08 6.32 -8.89
C HIS A 82 -0.17 5.98 -7.41
N PHE A 83 -0.12 6.98 -6.53
CA PHE A 83 -0.33 6.82 -5.10
C PHE A 83 -1.77 6.41 -4.79
N GLY A 84 -2.76 6.96 -5.50
CA GLY A 84 -4.15 6.55 -5.40
C GLY A 84 -4.36 5.09 -5.82
N TYR A 85 -3.71 4.65 -6.91
CA TYR A 85 -3.73 3.25 -7.33
C TYR A 85 -3.07 2.34 -6.29
N GLY A 86 -1.91 2.74 -5.75
CA GLY A 86 -1.24 2.02 -4.67
C GLY A 86 -2.08 1.91 -3.41
N ALA A 87 -2.85 2.95 -3.06
CA ALA A 87 -3.81 2.89 -1.97
C ALA A 87 -4.95 1.90 -2.29
N ALA A 88 -5.54 2.00 -3.47
CA ALA A 88 -6.66 1.16 -3.90
C ALA A 88 -6.29 -0.33 -3.91
N THR A 89 -5.13 -0.70 -4.47
CA THR A 89 -4.65 -2.08 -4.46
C THR A 89 -4.17 -2.51 -3.08
N GLY A 90 -3.50 -1.62 -2.33
CA GLY A 90 -3.06 -1.88 -0.96
C GLY A 90 -4.19 -2.25 -0.01
N ALA A 91 -5.39 -1.70 -0.20
CA ALA A 91 -6.58 -2.07 0.56
C ALA A 91 -6.89 -3.57 0.51
N ALA A 92 -6.50 -4.27 -0.56
CA ALA A 92 -6.70 -5.72 -0.70
C ALA A 92 -5.64 -6.56 0.04
N TYR A 93 -4.54 -5.97 0.51
CA TYR A 93 -3.45 -6.71 1.16
C TYR A 93 -3.87 -7.48 2.44
N PRO A 94 -4.70 -6.94 3.35
CA PRO A 94 -5.17 -7.69 4.51
C PRO A 94 -5.96 -8.95 4.11
N LEU A 95 -6.73 -8.87 3.02
CA LEU A 95 -7.47 -10.02 2.46
C LEU A 95 -6.50 -11.06 1.91
N TRP A 96 -5.47 -10.61 1.18
CA TRP A 96 -4.38 -11.47 0.71
C TRP A 96 -3.67 -12.17 1.87
N ARG A 97 -3.28 -11.44 2.91
CA ARG A 97 -2.66 -12.01 4.12
C ARG A 97 -3.53 -13.06 4.78
N ARG A 98 -4.84 -12.84 4.83
CA ARG A 98 -5.79 -13.80 5.42
C ARG A 98 -5.91 -15.07 4.58
N ALA A 99 -5.87 -14.96 3.26
CA ALA A 99 -6.02 -16.10 2.34
C ALA A 99 -4.73 -16.92 2.18
N VAL A 100 -3.58 -16.25 2.05
CA VAL A 100 -2.28 -16.88 1.75
C VAL A 100 -1.47 -17.17 3.02
N GLY A 101 -1.80 -16.49 4.13
CA GLY A 101 -1.10 -16.59 5.40
C GLY A 101 0.07 -15.59 5.53
N PRO A 102 0.54 -15.37 6.78
CA PRO A 102 1.75 -14.60 7.04
C PRO A 102 2.98 -15.42 6.66
N GLY A 103 4.04 -14.77 6.17
CA GLY A 103 5.28 -15.45 5.86
C GLY A 103 6.32 -14.55 5.22
N PRO A 104 7.61 -14.96 5.27
CA PRO A 104 8.67 -14.25 4.59
C PRO A 104 8.35 -14.18 3.09
N GLY A 105 8.26 -12.96 2.56
CA GLY A 105 7.95 -12.72 1.15
C GLY A 105 6.46 -12.67 0.77
N SER A 106 5.51 -12.81 1.70
CA SER A 106 4.07 -12.70 1.40
C SER A 106 3.72 -11.34 0.75
N GLY A 107 4.34 -10.26 1.23
CA GLY A 107 4.25 -8.93 0.60
C GLY A 107 4.81 -8.89 -0.82
N ALA A 108 5.98 -9.48 -1.04
CA ALA A 108 6.58 -9.53 -2.38
C ALA A 108 5.69 -10.29 -3.36
N ALA A 109 5.15 -11.44 -2.95
CA ALA A 109 4.20 -12.23 -3.73
C ALA A 109 2.92 -11.43 -4.05
N PHE A 110 2.40 -10.68 -3.09
CA PHE A 110 1.27 -9.77 -3.30
C PHE A 110 1.59 -8.70 -4.36
N GLY A 111 2.73 -8.04 -4.25
CA GLY A 111 3.18 -7.04 -5.23
C GLY A 111 3.30 -7.63 -6.64
N LEU A 112 3.83 -8.84 -6.77
CA LEU A 112 3.91 -9.55 -8.04
C LEU A 112 2.53 -9.95 -8.58
N ALA A 113 1.59 -10.34 -7.72
CA ALA A 113 0.22 -10.63 -8.13
C ALA A 113 -0.48 -9.36 -8.67
N VAL A 114 -0.32 -8.22 -8.00
CA VAL A 114 -0.83 -6.92 -8.46
C VAL A 114 -0.20 -6.52 -9.80
N TRP A 115 1.12 -6.70 -9.94
CA TRP A 115 1.82 -6.47 -11.20
C TRP A 115 1.25 -7.32 -12.33
N ALA A 116 1.15 -8.64 -12.12
CA ALA A 116 0.67 -9.58 -13.13
C ALA A 116 -0.77 -9.28 -13.53
N GLY A 117 -1.68 -9.12 -12.56
CA GLY A 117 -3.08 -8.79 -12.81
C GLY A 117 -3.25 -7.46 -13.56
N SER A 118 -2.33 -6.51 -13.36
CA SER A 118 -2.36 -5.22 -14.06
C SER A 118 -1.79 -5.29 -15.47
N TYR A 119 -0.53 -5.71 -15.60
CA TYR A 119 0.24 -5.62 -16.84
C TYR A 119 0.00 -6.78 -17.81
N LEU A 120 -0.61 -7.87 -17.34
CA LEU A 120 -1.05 -8.98 -18.19
C LEU A 120 -2.58 -9.08 -18.26
N GLY A 121 -3.30 -8.44 -17.33
CA GLY A 121 -4.77 -8.47 -17.28
C GLY A 121 -5.40 -7.19 -17.80
N TRP A 122 -5.80 -6.30 -16.89
CA TRP A 122 -6.73 -5.23 -17.23
C TRP A 122 -6.13 -4.10 -18.07
N ILE A 123 -4.84 -3.76 -17.91
CA ILE A 123 -4.21 -2.66 -18.68
C ILE A 123 -4.20 -3.00 -20.18
N PRO A 124 -3.74 -4.20 -20.61
CA PRO A 124 -3.82 -4.60 -22.01
C PRO A 124 -5.25 -4.85 -22.49
N ALA A 125 -6.13 -5.43 -21.66
CA ALA A 125 -7.51 -5.69 -22.03
C ALA A 125 -8.27 -4.40 -22.36
N LEU A 126 -8.01 -3.32 -21.63
CA LEU A 126 -8.53 -2.01 -21.96
C LEU A 126 -7.75 -1.31 -23.07
N GLY A 127 -6.65 -1.88 -23.58
CA GLY A 127 -5.79 -1.29 -24.62
C GLY A 127 -5.08 -0.02 -24.15
N LEU A 128 -4.80 0.13 -22.85
CA LEU A 128 -4.13 1.32 -22.30
C LEU A 128 -2.62 1.29 -22.59
N LEU A 129 -1.99 0.13 -22.46
CA LEU A 129 -0.60 -0.13 -22.83
C LEU A 129 -0.48 -1.54 -23.42
N PRO A 130 0.55 -1.83 -24.23
CA PRO A 130 0.86 -3.20 -24.64
C PRO A 130 1.10 -4.10 -23.42
N PRO A 131 0.85 -5.42 -23.54
CA PRO A 131 1.18 -6.37 -22.48
C PRO A 131 2.67 -6.39 -22.21
N ALA A 132 3.05 -6.66 -20.95
CA ALA A 132 4.46 -6.66 -20.53
C ALA A 132 5.35 -7.63 -21.33
N THR A 133 4.77 -8.68 -21.93
CA THR A 133 5.47 -9.64 -22.81
C THR A 133 6.04 -9.01 -24.09
N ARG A 134 5.61 -7.80 -24.46
CA ARG A 134 6.14 -7.04 -25.61
C ARG A 134 7.22 -6.03 -25.23
N HIS A 135 7.58 -5.92 -23.96
CA HIS A 135 8.65 -5.03 -23.50
C HIS A 135 9.98 -5.77 -23.38
N SER A 136 11.10 -5.05 -23.39
CA SER A 136 12.41 -5.66 -23.17
C SER A 136 12.48 -6.35 -21.80
N GLY A 137 13.26 -7.44 -21.71
CA GLY A 137 13.42 -8.19 -20.47
C GLY A 137 13.90 -7.32 -19.30
N ARG A 138 14.78 -6.34 -19.57
CA ARG A 138 15.25 -5.37 -18.57
C ARG A 138 14.12 -4.47 -18.04
N ARG A 139 13.21 -4.01 -18.90
CA ARG A 139 12.04 -3.23 -18.46
C ARG A 139 11.07 -4.07 -17.65
N VAL A 140 10.87 -5.33 -18.03
CA VAL A 140 10.04 -6.27 -17.26
C VAL A 140 10.68 -6.51 -15.88
N ALA A 141 11.98 -6.78 -15.82
CA ALA A 141 12.72 -6.99 -14.58
C ALA A 141 12.67 -5.77 -13.65
N LEU A 142 12.84 -4.56 -14.19
CA LEU A 142 12.66 -3.31 -13.45
C LEU A 142 11.27 -3.22 -12.83
N MET A 143 10.23 -3.50 -13.62
CA MET A 143 8.85 -3.41 -13.13
C MET A 143 8.53 -4.46 -12.07
N LEU A 144 9.04 -5.68 -12.24
CA LEU A 144 8.93 -6.75 -11.24
C LEU A 144 9.62 -6.35 -9.92
N ALA A 145 10.88 -5.87 -9.99
CA ALA A 145 11.63 -5.44 -8.82
C ALA A 145 10.93 -4.30 -8.07
N ALA A 146 10.41 -3.31 -8.80
CA ALA A 146 9.64 -2.22 -8.20
C ALA A 146 8.39 -2.72 -7.47
N HIS A 147 7.67 -3.70 -8.03
CA HIS A 147 6.49 -4.26 -7.39
C HIS A 147 6.82 -5.17 -6.20
N VAL A 148 7.97 -5.85 -6.21
CA VAL A 148 8.49 -6.55 -5.04
C VAL A 148 8.76 -5.56 -3.90
N VAL A 149 9.42 -4.43 -4.20
CA VAL A 149 9.67 -3.35 -3.23
C VAL A 149 8.36 -2.80 -2.67
N TRP A 150 7.40 -2.51 -3.54
CA TRP A 150 6.08 -2.03 -3.15
C TRP A 150 5.39 -3.02 -2.21
N GLY A 151 5.25 -4.28 -2.63
CA GLY A 151 4.52 -5.28 -1.86
C GLY A 151 5.19 -5.61 -0.51
N ALA A 152 6.53 -5.66 -0.47
CA ALA A 152 7.28 -5.80 0.77
C ALA A 152 7.07 -4.60 1.71
N ALA A 153 7.11 -3.37 1.18
CA ALA A 153 6.85 -2.17 1.98
C ALA A 153 5.40 -2.13 2.47
N THR A 154 4.41 -2.50 1.65
CA THR A 154 3.00 -2.61 2.07
C THR A 154 2.86 -3.59 3.22
N ALA A 155 3.50 -4.75 3.14
CA ALA A 155 3.54 -5.71 4.24
C ALA A 155 4.10 -5.09 5.52
N LEU A 156 5.29 -4.50 5.44
CA LEU A 156 5.96 -3.90 6.60
C LEU A 156 5.13 -2.80 7.26
N VAL A 157 4.36 -2.01 6.50
CA VAL A 157 3.50 -0.96 7.07
C VAL A 157 2.20 -1.56 7.64
N ALA A 158 1.54 -2.46 6.92
CA ALA A 158 0.27 -3.06 7.33
C ALA A 158 0.40 -4.12 8.44
N ASP A 159 1.60 -4.65 8.68
CA ASP A 159 1.90 -5.59 9.76
C ASP A 159 2.41 -4.90 11.02
N ARG A 160 2.55 -3.57 11.03
CA ARG A 160 2.99 -2.85 12.24
C ARG A 160 1.97 -3.03 13.36
N PRO A 161 2.39 -3.49 14.55
CA PRO A 161 1.52 -3.49 15.72
C PRO A 161 1.07 -2.07 16.03
N ALA A 162 -0.22 -1.86 16.27
CA ALA A 162 -0.70 -0.59 16.78
C ALA A 162 -0.01 -0.27 18.12
N PRO A 163 0.35 1.00 18.40
CA PRO A 163 0.87 1.40 19.70
C PRO A 163 -0.12 0.97 20.80
N ARG A 164 0.34 0.13 21.74
CA ARG A 164 -0.50 -0.26 22.87
C ARG A 164 -0.81 0.99 23.70
N PRO A 165 -2.09 1.29 24.01
CA PRO A 165 -2.41 2.39 24.89
C PRO A 165 -1.71 2.15 26.22
N ARG A 166 -0.90 3.13 26.64
CA ARG A 166 -0.16 3.10 27.91
C ARG A 166 -1.21 3.01 29.01
N ARG A 167 -1.38 1.81 29.58
CA ARG A 167 -2.25 1.58 30.75
C ARG A 167 -1.82 2.61 31.79
N ARG A 168 -2.66 3.62 32.07
CA ARG A 168 -2.45 4.48 33.23
C ARG A 168 -2.42 3.54 34.42
N ALA A 169 -1.28 3.45 35.10
CA ALA A 169 -1.22 2.81 36.39
C ALA A 169 -2.21 3.58 37.27
N VAL A 170 -3.36 2.96 37.55
CA VAL A 170 -4.19 3.39 38.66
C VAL A 170 -3.31 3.14 39.88
N SER A 171 -2.74 4.21 40.42
CA SER A 171 -2.16 4.19 41.75
C SER A 171 -3.30 3.88 42.71
N SER A 172 -3.50 2.60 43.01
CA SER A 172 -4.30 2.18 44.15
C SER A 172 -3.58 2.71 45.38
N GLY A 173 -4.05 3.86 45.89
CA GLY A 173 -3.68 4.35 47.21
C GLY A 173 -4.08 3.29 48.22
N THR A 174 -3.12 2.49 48.65
CA THR A 174 -3.26 1.60 49.78
C THR A 174 -3.39 2.49 51.02
N GLY A 175 -4.63 2.69 51.48
CA GLY A 175 -4.90 3.21 52.80
C GLY A 175 -4.32 2.26 53.84
N THR A 176 -3.38 2.77 54.63
CA THR A 176 -2.87 2.08 55.82
C THR A 176 -3.94 2.17 56.92
N PRO A 177 -4.40 1.05 57.52
CA PRO A 177 -5.21 1.13 58.73
C PRO A 177 -4.30 1.52 59.90
N GLN A 178 -4.55 2.67 60.52
CA GLN A 178 -3.95 3.03 61.81
C GLN A 178 -4.43 2.03 62.87
N ARG A 179 -3.50 1.22 63.36
CA ARG A 179 -3.69 0.40 64.56
C ARG A 179 -3.63 1.32 65.78
N GLU A 180 -4.66 1.21 66.61
CA GLU A 180 -4.73 1.77 67.96
C GLU A 180 -3.51 1.35 68.78
N ALA A 181 -2.77 2.33 69.29
CA ALA A 181 -1.81 2.13 70.37
C ALA A 181 -2.50 2.53 71.67
N ALA A 182 -2.80 1.52 72.48
CA ALA A 182 -3.19 1.65 73.87
C ALA A 182 -2.08 2.35 74.66
N TRP A 183 -2.46 3.40 75.39
CA TRP A 183 -1.62 4.00 76.42
C TRP A 183 -2.03 3.43 77.77
N SER A 184 -1.06 2.81 78.45
CA SER A 184 -1.11 2.50 79.88
C SER A 184 -0.03 3.32 80.57
N SER A 185 -0.43 3.91 81.71
CA SER A 185 0.36 4.63 82.73
C SER A 185 0.46 6.15 82.60
#